data_AF-A0A7V9T754-F1
#
_entry.id   AF-A0A7V9T754-F1
#
_cell.length_a   1.000
_cell.length_b   1.000
_cell.length_c   1.000
_cell.angle_alpha   90.00
_cell.angle_beta   90.00
_cell.angle_gamma   90.00
#
_symmetry.space_group_name_H-M   'P 1'
#
loop_
_entity.id
_entity.type
_entity.pdbx_description
1 polymer ?
#
loop_
_entity_poly.entity_id
_entity_poly.type
_entity_poly.pdbx_seq_one_letter_code
_entity_poly.pdbx_strand_id
1 'polypeptide(L)'
;VHCCAADVPVPLIAGAGAEALLVDAGLLPTDSYDDLAAAIDGGLDLWPGVVPTSEPSRRPAAEQLAESVHRLWSALGYGPSDLIDRTVVTPACGLGAAAFGWARQALVLARDTARQLSVEGETVRP
;
A
#
# COMPACT_ATOMS: atom_id res chain seq x y z
N VAL A 1 -0.07 -0.36 -12.44
CA VAL A 1 0.06 1.10 -12.67
C VAL A 1 0.43 1.76 -11.35
N HIS A 2 1.31 2.77 -11.36
CA HIS A 2 1.59 3.59 -10.17
C HIS A 2 0.99 4.98 -10.29
N CYS A 3 0.38 5.48 -9.22
CA CYS A 3 -0.13 6.84 -9.11
C CYS A 3 0.05 7.35 -7.67
N CYS A 4 0.87 8.38 -7.47
CA CYS A 4 1.05 9.05 -6.18
C CYS A 4 0.38 10.44 -6.14
N ALA A 5 -0.60 10.68 -7.02
CA ALA A 5 -1.45 11.85 -6.95
C ALA A 5 -2.65 11.58 -6.03
N ALA A 6 -3.25 12.63 -5.48
CA ALA A 6 -4.44 12.47 -4.63
C ALA A 6 -5.69 12.08 -5.45
N ASP A 7 -5.77 12.52 -6.71
CA ASP A 7 -6.87 12.27 -7.64
C ASP A 7 -6.60 11.04 -8.52
N VAL A 8 -6.37 9.87 -7.89
CA VAL A 8 -6.11 8.62 -8.62
C VAL A 8 -7.31 8.26 -9.50
N PRO A 9 -7.15 8.13 -10.83
CA PRO A 9 -8.26 7.82 -11.72
C PRO A 9 -8.57 6.31 -11.74
N VAL A 10 -9.06 5.78 -10.61
CA VAL A 10 -9.24 4.34 -10.38
C VAL A 10 -10.09 3.65 -11.47
N PRO A 11 -11.29 4.16 -11.85
CA PRO A 11 -12.11 3.48 -12.85
C PRO A 11 -11.45 3.39 -14.22
N LEU A 12 -10.69 4.43 -14.60
CA LEU A 12 -9.92 4.44 -15.85
C LEU A 12 -8.79 3.40 -15.82
N ILE A 13 -8.06 3.32 -14.71
CA ILE A 13 -6.94 2.38 -14.56
C ILE A 13 -7.45 0.94 -14.59
N ALA A 14 -8.53 0.65 -13.87
CA ALA A 14 -9.17 -0.68 -13.89
C ALA A 14 -9.71 -1.00 -15.29
N GLY A 15 -10.43 -0.06 -15.92
CA GLY A 15 -10.97 -0.23 -17.28
C GLY A 15 -9.90 -0.38 -18.37
N ALA A 16 -8.68 0.11 -18.13
CA ALA A 16 -7.53 -0.10 -19.01
C ALA A 16 -6.88 -1.48 -18.85
N GLY A 17 -7.36 -2.32 -17.92
CA GLY A 17 -6.88 -3.69 -17.71
C GLY A 17 -5.61 -3.78 -16.86
N ALA A 18 -5.37 -2.81 -15.97
CA ALA A 18 -4.27 -2.93 -15.01
C ALA A 18 -4.53 -4.09 -14.03
N GLU A 19 -3.52 -4.93 -13.79
CA GLU A 19 -3.62 -6.02 -12.81
C GLU A 19 -3.42 -5.54 -11.37
N ALA A 20 -2.61 -4.49 -11.18
CA ALA A 20 -2.33 -3.92 -9.88
C ALA A 20 -2.23 -2.39 -9.92
N LEU A 21 -2.61 -1.75 -8.82
CA LEU A 21 -2.54 -0.31 -8.59
C LEU A 21 -1.67 0.00 -7.36
N LEU A 22 -0.58 0.74 -7.58
CA LEU A 22 0.34 1.20 -6.55
C LEU A 22 0.03 2.66 -6.23
N VAL A 23 -0.41 2.95 -5.01
CA VAL A 23 -0.85 4.30 -4.60
C VAL A 23 -0.13 4.78 -3.37
N ASP A 24 0.07 6.09 -3.25
CA ASP A 24 0.46 6.68 -1.97
C ASP A 24 -0.74 6.61 -1.02
N ALA A 25 -0.67 5.70 -0.04
CA ALA A 25 -1.75 5.50 0.92
C ALA A 25 -2.00 6.72 1.80
N GLY A 26 -1.01 7.62 1.94
CA GLY A 26 -1.15 8.88 2.67
C GLY A 26 -1.88 9.98 1.90
N LEU A 27 -2.11 9.79 0.59
CA LEU A 27 -2.76 10.77 -0.28
C LEU A 27 -4.15 10.34 -0.76
N LEU A 28 -4.56 9.09 -0.49
CA LEU A 28 -5.89 8.61 -0.88
C LEU A 28 -7.00 9.37 -0.16
N PRO A 29 -7.86 10.11 -0.87
CA PRO A 29 -8.99 10.78 -0.26
C PRO A 29 -10.12 9.76 -0.02
N THR A 30 -10.91 9.97 1.03
CA THR A 30 -11.97 9.03 1.43
C THR A 30 -13.07 8.85 0.40
N ASP A 31 -13.28 9.85 -0.48
CA ASP A 31 -14.25 9.77 -1.58
C ASP A 31 -13.79 8.83 -2.72
N SER A 32 -12.50 8.46 -2.77
CA SER A 32 -11.98 7.46 -3.71
C SER A 32 -12.17 6.01 -3.25
N TYR A 33 -12.60 5.78 -2.00
CA TYR A 33 -12.64 4.44 -1.41
C TYR A 33 -13.67 3.52 -2.07
N ASP A 34 -14.84 4.06 -2.43
CA ASP A 34 -15.88 3.27 -3.11
C ASP A 34 -15.40 2.77 -4.48
N ASP A 35 -14.79 3.65 -5.28
CA ASP A 35 -14.20 3.29 -6.58
C ASP A 35 -13.05 2.29 -6.42
N LEU A 36 -12.24 2.45 -5.38
CA LEU A 36 -11.11 1.56 -5.10
C LEU A 36 -11.57 0.16 -4.66
N ALA A 37 -12.54 0.08 -3.75
CA ALA A 37 -13.12 -1.19 -3.31
C ALA A 37 -13.79 -1.91 -4.49
N ALA A 38 -14.58 -1.20 -5.30
CA ALA A 38 -15.20 -1.77 -6.51
C ALA A 38 -14.16 -2.31 -7.50
N ALA A 39 -13.04 -1.62 -7.68
CA ALA A 39 -11.96 -2.10 -8.55
C ALA A 39 -11.25 -3.34 -7.97
N ILE A 40 -11.03 -3.39 -6.66
CA ILE A 40 -10.41 -4.55 -5.98
C ILE A 40 -11.29 -5.79 -6.10
N ASP A 41 -12.59 -5.65 -5.84
CA ASP A 41 -13.59 -6.71 -6.02
C ASP A 41 -13.66 -7.16 -7.49
N GLY A 42 -13.44 -6.23 -8.43
CA GLY A 42 -13.29 -6.49 -9.86
C GLY A 42 -11.99 -7.19 -10.27
N GLY A 43 -11.08 -7.47 -9.33
CA GLY A 43 -9.84 -8.21 -9.57
C GLY A 43 -8.57 -7.35 -9.65
N LEU A 44 -8.66 -6.05 -9.38
CA LEU A 44 -7.46 -5.20 -9.28
C LEU A 44 -6.72 -5.48 -7.96
N ASP A 45 -5.41 -5.72 -8.00
CA ASP A 45 -4.60 -5.79 -6.79
C ASP A 45 -4.28 -4.38 -6.26
N LEU A 46 -4.44 -4.16 -4.95
CA LEU A 46 -4.01 -2.92 -4.30
C LEU A 46 -2.63 -3.12 -3.66
N TRP A 47 -1.64 -2.32 -4.10
CA TRP A 47 -0.29 -2.33 -3.57
C TRP A 47 -0.01 -1.01 -2.83
N PRO A 48 -0.23 -0.96 -1.51
CA PRO A 48 -0.17 0.29 -0.76
C PRO A 48 1.26 0.80 -0.61
N GLY A 49 1.46 2.05 -1.03
CA GLY A 49 2.66 2.84 -0.81
C GLY A 49 2.62 3.48 0.57
N VAL A 50 3.30 2.87 1.54
CA VAL A 50 3.34 3.34 2.94
C VAL A 50 4.73 3.70 3.42
N VAL A 51 5.79 3.30 2.68
CA VAL A 51 7.16 3.63 3.06
C VAL A 51 7.54 5.02 2.52
N PRO A 52 8.08 5.94 3.35
CA PRO A 52 8.49 7.26 2.88
C PRO A 52 9.57 7.21 1.80
N THR A 53 9.46 8.07 0.78
CA THR A 53 10.42 8.15 -0.33
C THR A 53 11.67 8.96 0.01
N SER A 54 11.58 9.88 0.98
CA SER A 54 12.70 10.62 1.57
C SER A 54 12.93 10.20 3.02
N GLU A 55 14.16 10.33 3.52
CA GLU A 55 14.48 10.01 4.91
C GLU A 55 13.70 10.92 5.87
N PRO A 56 12.78 10.37 6.69
CA PRO A 56 12.04 11.16 7.66
C PRO A 56 12.94 11.47 8.86
N SER A 57 12.61 12.54 9.58
CA SER A 57 13.29 12.89 10.85
C SER A 57 13.20 11.79 11.91
N ARG A 58 12.09 11.04 11.90
CA ARG A 58 11.90 9.83 12.69
C ARG A 58 11.52 8.68 11.77
N ARG A 59 12.35 7.64 11.75
CA ARG A 59 12.08 6.43 10.99
C ARG A 59 10.89 5.67 11.59
N PRO A 60 9.87 5.29 10.78
CA PRO A 60 8.80 4.41 11.26
C PRO A 60 9.31 2.99 11.48
N ALA A 61 8.72 2.30 12.44
CA ALA A 61 8.89 0.85 12.60
C ALA A 61 7.99 0.09 11.61
N ALA A 62 8.33 -1.16 11.29
CA ALA A 62 7.58 -1.97 10.34
C ALA A 62 6.14 -2.23 10.81
N GLU A 63 5.95 -2.38 12.12
CA GLU A 63 4.66 -2.57 12.78
C GLU A 63 3.74 -1.36 12.58
N GLN A 64 4.29 -0.14 12.63
CA GLN A 64 3.50 1.08 12.41
C GLN A 64 3.04 1.21 10.96
N LEU A 65 3.86 0.74 10.01
CA LEU A 65 3.52 0.72 8.59
C LEU A 65 2.49 -0.38 8.30
N ALA A 66 2.64 -1.55 8.91
CA ALA A 66 1.67 -2.66 8.80
C ALA A 66 0.30 -2.24 9.35
N GLU A 67 0.26 -1.58 10.51
CA GLU A 67 -0.97 -1.02 11.07
C GLU A 67 -1.62 0.01 10.14
N SER A 68 -0.82 0.78 9.40
CA SER A 68 -1.33 1.73 8.40
C SER A 68 -2.00 1.03 7.22
N VAL A 69 -1.45 -0.11 6.78
CA VAL A 69 -2.06 -0.96 5.75
C VAL A 69 -3.37 -1.58 6.26
N HIS A 70 -3.39 -2.12 7.48
CA HIS A 70 -4.62 -2.66 8.09
C HIS A 70 -5.72 -1.60 8.23
N ARG A 71 -5.37 -0.37 8.61
CA ARG A 71 -6.35 0.74 8.65
C ARG A 71 -6.91 1.07 7.27
N LEU A 72 -6.07 1.04 6.23
CA LEU A 72 -6.54 1.24 4.86
C LEU A 72 -7.51 0.12 4.44
N TRP A 73 -7.15 -1.15 4.66
CA TRP A 73 -8.02 -2.29 4.37
C TRP A 73 -9.35 -2.20 5.10
N SER A 74 -9.31 -1.93 6.41
CA SER A 74 -10.51 -1.76 7.22
C SER A 74 -11.40 -0.62 6.71
N ALA A 75 -10.81 0.48 6.25
CA ALA A 75 -11.56 1.60 5.71
C ALA A 75 -12.17 1.31 4.32
N LEU A 76 -11.58 0.38 3.58
CA LEU A 76 -12.11 -0.17 2.33
C LEU A 76 -13.10 -1.34 2.54
N GLY A 77 -13.35 -1.74 3.80
CA GLY A 77 -14.27 -2.81 4.15
C GLY A 77 -13.67 -4.22 4.21
N TYR A 78 -12.35 -4.35 4.11
CA TYR A 78 -11.63 -5.62 4.15
C TYR A 78 -11.08 -5.95 5.55
N GLY A 79 -11.05 -7.24 5.86
CA GLY A 79 -10.38 -7.79 7.02
C GLY A 79 -8.85 -7.91 6.86
N PRO A 80 -8.12 -8.21 7.94
CA PRO A 80 -6.65 -8.23 7.98
C PRO A 80 -6.00 -9.36 7.17
N SER A 81 -6.77 -10.32 6.68
CA SER A 81 -6.29 -11.45 5.88
C SER A 81 -6.83 -11.48 4.45
N ASP A 82 -7.82 -10.63 4.11
CA ASP A 82 -8.57 -10.71 2.86
C ASP A 82 -7.70 -10.43 1.63
N LEU A 83 -6.78 -9.47 1.74
CA LEU A 83 -5.97 -8.98 0.61
C LEU A 83 -4.51 -9.43 0.69
N ILE A 84 -4.14 -10.20 1.72
CA ILE A 84 -2.74 -10.42 2.08
C ILE A 84 -1.94 -11.14 0.98
N ASP A 85 -2.54 -12.14 0.32
CA ASP A 85 -1.90 -12.93 -0.73
C ASP A 85 -1.79 -12.17 -2.07
N ARG A 86 -2.44 -11.01 -2.17
CA ARG A 86 -2.51 -10.14 -3.37
C ARG A 86 -1.85 -8.78 -3.15
N THR A 87 -1.26 -8.55 -1.98
CA THR A 87 -0.69 -7.26 -1.60
C THR A 87 0.83 -7.24 -1.70
N VAL A 88 1.36 -6.17 -2.30
CA VAL A 88 2.79 -5.82 -2.22
C VAL A 88 2.92 -4.48 -1.51
N VAL A 89 3.70 -4.44 -0.43
CA VAL A 89 4.03 -3.17 0.26
C VAL A 89 5.09 -2.42 -0.54
N THR A 90 4.86 -1.14 -0.80
CA THR A 90 5.75 -0.32 -1.63
C THR A 90 6.15 0.99 -0.93
N PRO A 91 7.21 1.67 -1.40
CA PRO A 91 7.38 3.09 -1.17
C PRO A 91 6.23 3.90 -1.78
N ALA A 92 5.92 5.05 -1.19
CA ALA A 92 4.83 5.92 -1.65
C ALA A 92 5.00 6.40 -3.11
N CYS A 93 6.22 6.47 -3.62
CA CYS A 93 6.56 6.81 -5.00
C CYS A 93 8.00 6.32 -5.33
N GLY A 94 8.54 6.72 -6.48
CA GLY A 94 9.92 6.41 -6.87
C GLY A 94 10.97 6.96 -5.90
N LEU A 95 12.04 6.18 -5.68
CA LEU A 95 13.18 6.54 -4.84
C LEU A 95 14.28 7.30 -5.60
N GLY A 96 14.02 7.79 -6.81
CA GLY A 96 15.05 8.41 -7.67
C GLY A 96 15.69 9.68 -7.09
N ALA A 97 14.99 10.38 -6.20
CA ALA A 97 15.50 11.55 -5.49
C ALA A 97 16.07 11.23 -4.09
N ALA A 98 16.00 9.98 -3.64
CA ALA A 98 16.46 9.58 -2.32
C ALA A 98 18.00 9.48 -2.26
N ALA A 99 18.57 9.81 -1.10
CA ALA A 99 19.95 9.41 -0.80
C ALA A 99 20.07 7.88 -0.85
N PHE A 100 21.18 7.35 -1.37
CA PHE A 100 21.37 5.91 -1.55
C PHE A 100 21.17 5.09 -0.26
N GLY A 101 21.66 5.62 0.87
CA GLY A 101 21.46 5.00 2.18
C GLY A 101 19.99 4.87 2.56
N TRP A 102 19.20 5.91 2.29
CA TRP A 102 17.75 5.88 2.50
C TRP A 102 17.05 4.95 1.52
N ALA A 103 17.39 4.98 0.22
CA ALA A 103 16.76 4.11 -0.77
C ALA A 103 16.89 2.62 -0.39
N ARG A 104 18.08 2.19 0.05
CA ARG A 104 18.28 0.83 0.57
C ARG A 104 17.43 0.56 1.81
N GLN A 105 17.36 1.50 2.73
CA GLN A 105 16.55 1.34 3.94
C GLN A 105 15.06 1.27 3.63
N ALA A 106 14.54 2.10 2.73
CA ALA A 106 13.14 2.11 2.36
C ALA A 106 12.72 0.73 1.82
N LEU A 107 13.55 0.09 1.00
CA LEU A 107 13.30 -1.27 0.53
C LEU A 107 13.36 -2.32 1.65
N VAL A 108 14.26 -2.15 2.63
CA VAL A 108 14.29 -2.98 3.85
C VAL A 108 13.00 -2.83 4.65
N LEU A 109 12.53 -1.59 4.85
CA LEU A 109 11.28 -1.30 5.54
C LEU A 109 10.07 -1.88 4.81
N ALA A 110 10.01 -1.77 3.48
CA ALA A 110 8.93 -2.38 2.69
C ALA A 110 8.87 -3.89 2.89
N ARG A 111 10.02 -4.57 2.81
CA ARG A 111 10.13 -6.02 3.06
C ARG A 111 9.71 -6.39 4.48
N ASP A 112 10.21 -5.66 5.48
CA ASP A 112 9.94 -5.98 6.88
C ASP A 112 8.48 -5.71 7.25
N THR A 113 7.86 -4.68 6.65
CA THR A 113 6.42 -4.41 6.75
C THR A 113 5.59 -5.53 6.13
N ALA A 114 5.95 -5.99 4.92
CA ALA A 114 5.25 -7.11 4.28
C ALA A 114 5.33 -8.40 5.13
N ARG A 115 6.49 -8.69 5.73
CA ARG A 115 6.64 -9.82 6.66
C ARG A 115 5.77 -9.67 7.90
N GLN A 116 5.69 -8.46 8.45
CA GLN A 116 4.85 -8.18 9.60
C GLN A 116 3.38 -8.46 9.27
N LEU A 117 2.89 -7.98 8.13
CA LEU A 117 1.54 -8.28 7.64
C LEU A 117 1.30 -9.78 7.53
N SER A 118 2.23 -10.54 6.93
CA SER A 118 2.11 -12.00 6.80
C SER A 118 1.97 -12.72 8.14
N VAL A 119 2.77 -12.35 9.15
CA VAL A 119 2.71 -12.96 10.48
C VAL A 119 1.38 -12.66 11.18
N GLU A 120 0.92 -11.42 11.09
CA GLU A 120 -0.37 -11.00 11.66
C GLU A 120 -1.54 -11.68 10.96
N GLY A 121 -1.50 -11.79 9.63
CA GLY A 121 -2.52 -12.47 8.84
C GLY A 121 -2.66 -13.96 9.16
N GLU A 122 -1.54 -14.67 9.34
CA GLU A 122 -1.54 -16.08 9.76
C GLU A 122 -2.17 -16.26 11.14
N THR A 123 -1.91 -15.33 12.06
CA THR A 123 -2.46 -15.37 13.43
C THR A 123 -3.98 -15.20 13.46
N VAL A 124 -4.57 -14.57 12.44
CA VAL A 124 -6.00 -14.25 12.37
C VAL A 124 -6.79 -15.23 11.47
N ARG A 125 -6.13 -16.14 10.74
CA ARG A 125 -6.81 -17.20 9.98
C ARG A 125 -7.37 -18.27 10.94
N PRO A 126 -8.67 -18.65 10.83
CA PRO A 126 -9.32 -19.63 11.71
C PRO A 126 -8.85 -21.07 11.49
#